data_AF-A0A3G6S472-F1
#
_entry.id   AF-A0A3G6S472-F1
#
_cell.length_a   1.000
_cell.length_b   1.000
_cell.length_c   1.000
_cell.angle_alpha   90.00
_cell.angle_beta   90.00
_cell.angle_gamma   90.00
#
_symmetry.space_group_name_H-M   'P 1'
#
loop_
_entity.id
_entity.type
_entity.pdbx_description
1 polymer ?
#
loop_
_entity_poly.entity_id
_entity_poly.type
_entity_poly.pdbx_seq_one_letter_code
_entity_poly.pdbx_strand_id
1 'polypeptide(L)'
;MKNKLRKIIINQRAYLYSVTDQFHAETETNTLTVKIFLNGEKQAPLIIDFLTFDDYIMGQPLKSGISLMNTKTNSIEVVNINEPQYIHQFILQGIEKGWTGKNKIEKQNGLNYLAELGYKIEPLQPN
;
A
#
# COMPACT_ATOMS: atom_id res chain seq x y z
N MET A 1 -14.02 -7.37 12.81
CA MET A 1 -12.88 -7.55 13.74
C MET A 1 -12.20 -6.21 13.96
N LYS A 2 -11.80 -5.85 15.19
CA LYS A 2 -10.99 -4.66 15.45
C LYS A 2 -9.64 -4.84 14.73
N ASN A 3 -9.37 -4.07 13.68
CA ASN A 3 -8.09 -4.13 12.98
C ASN A 3 -6.98 -3.67 13.93
N LYS A 4 -6.24 -4.65 14.48
CA LYS A 4 -5.10 -4.39 15.34
C LYS A 4 -4.00 -3.77 14.47
N LEU A 5 -3.58 -2.56 14.81
CA LEU A 5 -2.45 -1.92 14.15
C LEU A 5 -1.20 -2.78 14.32
N ARG A 6 -0.51 -3.06 13.21
CA ARG A 6 0.79 -3.74 13.19
C ARG A 6 1.88 -2.70 13.43
N LYS A 7 2.99 -3.10 14.06
CA LYS A 7 4.14 -2.21 14.36
C LYS A 7 5.31 -2.54 13.44
N ILE A 8 6.00 -1.51 12.96
CA ILE A 8 7.28 -1.61 12.24
C ILE A 8 8.25 -0.53 12.73
N ILE A 9 9.55 -0.81 12.74
CA ILE A 9 10.59 0.15 13.14
C ILE A 9 11.42 0.46 11.90
N ILE A 10 11.56 1.75 11.58
CA ILE A 10 12.32 2.25 10.43
C ILE A 10 13.14 3.43 10.92
N ASN A 11 14.46 3.41 10.69
CA ASN A 11 15.38 4.47 11.12
C ASN A 11 15.18 4.88 12.60
N GLN A 12 15.11 3.88 13.49
CA GLN A 12 14.89 4.03 14.94
C GLN A 12 13.55 4.67 15.35
N ARG A 13 12.63 4.91 14.39
CA ARG A 13 11.28 5.41 14.65
C ARG A 13 10.29 4.27 14.55
N ALA A 14 9.36 4.22 15.50
CA ALA A 14 8.28 3.25 15.49
C ALA A 14 7.09 3.79 14.69
N TYR A 15 6.54 2.97 13.82
CA TYR A 15 5.33 3.24 13.04
C TYR A 15 4.27 2.18 13.34
N LEU A 16 3.02 2.59 13.24
CA LEU A 16 1.86 1.72 13.35
C LEU A 16 1.09 1.75 12.03
N TYR A 17 0.63 0.61 11.54
CA TYR A 17 -0.09 0.56 10.27
C TYR A 17 -1.24 -0.44 10.26
N SER A 18 -2.18 -0.23 9.35
CA SER A 18 -3.24 -1.17 8.98
C SER A 18 -3.36 -1.27 7.47
N VAL A 19 -3.76 -2.45 7.01
CA VAL A 19 -4.13 -2.71 5.62
C VAL A 19 -5.58 -3.17 5.63
N THR A 20 -6.43 -2.50 4.84
CA THR A 20 -7.87 -2.80 4.74
C THR A 20 -8.30 -2.73 3.30
N ASP A 21 -9.23 -3.59 2.89
CA ASP A 21 -9.83 -3.58 1.56
C ASP A 21 -11.31 -3.19 1.61
N GLN A 22 -11.79 -2.60 0.52
CA GLN A 22 -13.19 -2.32 0.29
C GLN A 22 -13.52 -2.65 -1.16
N PHE A 23 -14.44 -3.59 -1.33
CA PHE A 23 -15.02 -3.92 -2.63
C PHE A 23 -16.11 -2.91 -3.01
N HIS A 24 -16.14 -2.53 -4.29
CA HIS A 24 -17.08 -1.59 -4.87
C HIS A 24 -17.89 -2.31 -5.96
N ALA A 25 -19.04 -2.85 -5.59
CA ALA A 25 -19.86 -3.70 -6.46
C ALA A 25 -20.33 -3.00 -7.75
N GLU A 26 -20.53 -1.68 -7.72
CA GLU A 26 -21.01 -0.92 -8.88
C GLU A 26 -19.99 -0.84 -10.02
N THR A 27 -18.70 -0.96 -9.71
CA THR A 27 -17.60 -0.82 -10.66
C THR A 27 -16.73 -2.07 -10.77
N GLU A 28 -17.07 -3.13 -10.02
CA GLU A 28 -16.27 -4.37 -9.91
C GLU A 28 -14.80 -4.08 -9.55
N THR A 29 -14.57 -3.01 -8.77
CA THR A 29 -13.24 -2.62 -8.33
C THR A 29 -13.07 -2.87 -6.84
N ASN A 30 -11.81 -2.87 -6.41
CA ASN A 30 -11.47 -2.99 -5.01
C ASN A 30 -10.39 -1.98 -4.63
N THR A 31 -10.61 -1.26 -3.53
CA THR A 31 -9.60 -0.37 -2.96
C THR A 31 -8.94 -1.04 -1.76
N LEU A 32 -7.65 -1.35 -1.87
CA LEU A 32 -6.82 -1.66 -0.71
C LEU A 32 -6.25 -0.35 -0.16
N THR A 33 -6.51 -0.04 1.11
CA THR A 33 -5.99 1.12 1.81
C THR A 33 -4.91 0.70 2.80
N VAL A 34 -3.72 1.25 2.63
CA VAL A 34 -2.66 1.24 3.65
C VAL A 34 -2.74 2.55 4.43
N LYS A 35 -2.92 2.45 5.74
CA LYS A 35 -2.92 3.60 6.65
C LYS A 35 -1.77 3.46 7.64
N ILE A 36 -0.90 4.46 7.69
CA ILE A 36 0.32 4.44 8.48
C ILE A 36 0.37 5.66 9.39
N PHE A 37 0.77 5.44 10.64
CA PHE A 37 0.91 6.45 11.68
C PHE A 37 2.34 6.40 12.22
N LEU A 38 2.90 7.57 12.54
CA LEU A 38 4.03 7.61 13.45
C LEU A 38 3.54 7.25 14.86
N ASN A 39 4.25 6.36 15.57
CA ASN A 39 3.81 5.91 16.89
C ASN A 39 3.72 7.11 17.87
N GLY A 40 2.57 7.29 18.49
CA GLY A 40 2.24 8.46 19.31
C GLY A 40 1.47 9.56 18.55
N GLU A 41 1.47 9.57 17.22
CA GLU A 41 0.87 10.61 16.38
C GLU A 41 -0.27 10.03 15.51
N LYS A 42 -1.51 10.15 15.99
CA LYS A 42 -2.68 9.55 15.31
C LYS A 42 -3.41 10.49 14.34
N GLN A 43 -3.12 11.78 14.36
CA GLN A 43 -3.92 12.79 13.65
C GLN A 43 -3.52 13.00 12.18
N ALA A 44 -2.33 12.55 11.80
CA ALA A 44 -1.70 12.82 10.52
C ALA A 44 -1.19 11.53 9.83
N PRO A 45 -2.07 10.55 9.56
CA PRO A 45 -1.64 9.33 8.88
C PRO A 45 -1.21 9.60 7.44
N LEU A 46 -0.25 8.81 6.98
CA LEU A 46 -0.06 8.55 5.56
C LEU A 46 -1.14 7.56 5.11
N ILE A 47 -1.93 7.94 4.12
CA ILE A 47 -2.99 7.10 3.54
C ILE A 47 -2.63 6.85 2.08
N ILE A 48 -2.53 5.57 1.71
CA ILE A 48 -2.20 5.13 0.36
C ILE A 48 -3.31 4.19 -0.10
N ASP A 49 -4.04 4.59 -1.13
CA ASP A 49 -5.17 3.85 -1.69
C ASP A 49 -4.72 3.18 -3.00
N PHE A 50 -4.91 1.88 -3.09
CA PHE A 50 -4.63 1.04 -4.26
C PHE A 50 -5.96 0.62 -4.87
N LEU A 51 -6.44 1.38 -5.84
CA LEU A 51 -7.61 1.00 -6.63
C LEU A 51 -7.17 -0.01 -7.70
N THR A 52 -7.73 -1.21 -7.64
CA THR A 52 -7.50 -2.27 -8.65
C THR A 52 -8.83 -2.85 -9.12
N PHE A 53 -8.78 -3.68 -10.15
CA PHE A 53 -9.85 -4.65 -10.37
C PHE A 53 -10.03 -5.57 -9.14
N ASP A 54 -11.22 -6.14 -8.98
CA ASP A 54 -11.45 -7.25 -8.04
C ASP A 54 -11.43 -8.56 -8.82
N ASP A 55 -10.53 -9.47 -8.48
CA ASP A 55 -10.50 -10.78 -9.14
C ASP A 55 -11.62 -11.65 -8.57
N TYR A 56 -12.48 -12.21 -9.42
CA TYR A 56 -13.60 -13.04 -8.98
C TYR A 56 -13.17 -14.25 -8.13
N ILE A 57 -11.95 -14.76 -8.33
CA ILE A 57 -11.41 -15.95 -7.64
C ILE A 57 -10.49 -15.53 -6.49
N MET A 58 -9.57 -14.59 -6.73
CA MET A 58 -8.53 -14.20 -5.77
C MET A 58 -8.91 -13.00 -4.89
N GLY A 59 -10.03 -12.33 -5.18
CA GLY A 59 -10.44 -11.08 -4.55
C GLY A 59 -9.44 -9.96 -4.86
N GLN A 60 -9.09 -9.18 -3.83
CA GLN A 60 -8.11 -8.11 -3.97
C GLN A 60 -6.71 -8.68 -4.31
N PRO A 61 -6.16 -8.44 -5.52
CA PRO A 61 -4.91 -9.08 -5.99
C PRO A 61 -3.67 -8.76 -5.12
N LEU A 62 -3.51 -7.54 -4.66
CA LEU A 62 -2.41 -7.08 -3.80
C LEU A 62 -2.57 -7.54 -2.33
N LYS A 63 -3.74 -8.04 -1.92
CA LYS A 63 -3.95 -8.66 -0.61
C LYS A 63 -3.61 -10.15 -0.63
N SER A 64 -3.97 -10.83 -1.71
CA SER A 64 -3.73 -12.26 -1.90
C SER A 64 -2.32 -12.55 -2.41
N GLY A 65 -1.72 -11.61 -3.16
CA GLY A 65 -0.42 -11.75 -3.80
C GLY A 65 -0.59 -11.90 -5.31
N ILE A 66 0.13 -11.08 -6.07
CA ILE A 66 0.11 -11.11 -7.55
C ILE A 66 1.53 -11.03 -8.11
N SER A 67 1.82 -11.84 -9.12
CA SER A 67 3.11 -11.83 -9.82
C SER A 67 3.21 -10.62 -10.74
N LEU A 68 4.16 -9.72 -10.46
CA LEU A 68 4.41 -8.53 -11.27
C LEU A 68 5.86 -8.52 -11.76
N MET A 69 6.06 -8.01 -12.98
CA MET A 69 7.39 -7.75 -13.52
C MET A 69 7.98 -6.52 -12.84
N ASN A 70 9.13 -6.68 -12.18
CA ASN A 70 9.95 -5.57 -11.70
C ASN A 70 11.04 -5.24 -12.73
N THR A 71 10.93 -4.05 -13.30
CA THR A 71 11.84 -3.55 -14.34
C THR A 71 13.21 -3.14 -13.81
N LYS A 72 13.34 -2.83 -12.51
CA LYS A 72 14.63 -2.48 -11.89
C LYS A 72 15.48 -3.71 -11.60
N THR A 73 14.85 -4.81 -11.17
CA THR A 73 15.53 -6.09 -10.87
C THR A 73 15.53 -7.04 -12.06
N ASN A 74 14.76 -6.73 -13.12
CA ASN A 74 14.51 -7.57 -14.28
C ASN A 74 14.01 -8.98 -13.88
N SER A 75 13.07 -9.04 -12.94
CA SER A 75 12.54 -10.29 -12.40
C SER A 75 11.05 -10.23 -12.13
N ILE A 76 10.40 -11.40 -12.06
CA ILE A 76 9.00 -11.51 -11.64
C ILE A 76 8.96 -11.76 -10.14
N GLU A 77 8.25 -10.91 -9.42
CA GLU A 77 8.14 -10.94 -7.96
C GLU A 77 6.67 -11.03 -7.57
N VAL A 78 6.37 -11.79 -6.50
CA VAL A 78 5.02 -11.85 -5.94
C VAL A 78 4.83 -10.66 -5.00
N VAL A 79 3.91 -9.78 -5.35
CA VAL A 79 3.61 -8.57 -4.59
C VAL A 79 2.39 -8.79 -3.70
N ASN A 80 2.60 -8.78 -2.39
CA ASN A 80 1.54 -8.81 -1.37
C ASN A 80 1.76 -7.70 -0.33
N ILE A 81 0.86 -6.71 -0.30
CA ILE A 81 0.96 -5.52 0.55
C ILE A 81 0.86 -5.85 2.05
N ASN A 82 0.38 -7.04 2.43
CA ASN A 82 0.43 -7.48 3.82
C ASN A 82 1.85 -7.75 4.31
N GLU A 83 2.80 -7.97 3.41
CA GLU A 83 4.19 -8.20 3.77
C GLU A 83 4.86 -6.91 4.25
N PRO A 84 5.56 -6.95 5.41
CA PRO A 84 6.17 -5.75 6.01
C PRO A 84 7.16 -5.02 5.09
N GLN A 85 7.75 -5.70 4.12
CA GLN A 85 8.72 -5.11 3.19
C GLN A 85 8.12 -3.98 2.34
N TYR A 86 6.87 -4.13 1.88
CA TYR A 86 6.20 -3.08 1.10
C TYR A 86 5.82 -1.89 1.98
N ILE A 87 5.35 -2.15 3.20
CA ILE A 87 5.07 -1.11 4.19
C ILE A 87 6.32 -0.30 4.50
N HIS A 88 7.48 -0.95 4.59
CA HIS A 88 8.76 -0.27 4.76
C HIS A 88 9.05 0.69 3.60
N GLN A 89 8.96 0.21 2.36
CA GLN A 89 9.19 1.04 1.17
C GLN A 89 8.20 2.22 1.09
N PHE A 90 6.92 1.97 1.38
CA PHE A 90 5.89 3.01 1.34
C PHE A 90 6.11 4.11 2.38
N ILE A 91 6.64 3.77 3.55
CA ILE A 91 7.02 4.79 4.54
C ILE A 91 8.15 5.65 4.02
N LEU A 92 9.17 5.06 3.39
CA LEU A 92 10.29 5.82 2.82
C LEU A 92 9.82 6.75 1.70
N GLN A 93 9.04 6.24 0.74
CA GLN A 93 8.46 7.06 -0.34
C GLN A 93 7.54 8.15 0.19
N GLY A 94 6.73 7.87 1.23
CA GLY A 94 5.90 8.88 1.87
C GLY A 94 6.73 10.01 2.49
N ILE A 95 7.84 9.67 3.14
CA ILE A 95 8.79 10.66 3.70
C ILE A 95 9.40 11.51 2.58
N GLU A 96 9.82 10.89 1.48
CA GLU A 96 10.36 11.60 0.29
C GLU A 96 9.31 12.55 -0.31
N LYS A 97 8.03 12.18 -0.26
CA LYS A 97 6.89 13.02 -0.68
C LYS A 97 6.44 14.03 0.38
N GLY A 98 7.21 14.22 1.46
CA GLY A 98 6.99 15.26 2.46
C GLY A 98 6.14 14.86 3.66
N TRP A 99 5.80 13.58 3.84
CA TRP A 99 5.13 13.12 5.06
C TRP A 99 6.13 12.94 6.21
N THR A 100 5.87 13.62 7.33
CA THR A 100 6.72 13.56 8.53
C THR A 100 6.12 12.73 9.67
N GLY A 101 4.89 12.24 9.48
CA GLY A 101 4.09 11.64 10.56
C GLY A 101 3.39 12.64 11.47
N LYS A 102 3.72 13.94 11.36
CA LYS A 102 3.13 15.03 12.14
C LYS A 102 2.31 16.02 11.29
N ASN A 103 2.50 16.01 9.98
CA ASN A 103 1.74 16.81 9.02
C ASN A 103 0.78 15.94 8.23
N LYS A 104 -0.39 16.49 7.91
CA LYS A 104 -1.31 15.88 6.95
C LYS A 104 -0.76 16.11 5.54
N ILE A 105 -0.82 15.07 4.73
CA ILE A 105 -0.68 15.17 3.29
C ILE A 105 -1.92 14.57 2.64
N GLU A 106 -2.11 14.85 1.35
CA GLU A 106 -3.22 14.27 0.59
C GLU A 106 -3.12 12.75 0.53
N LYS A 107 -4.24 12.09 0.24
CA LYS A 107 -4.23 10.65 -0.01
C LYS A 107 -3.36 10.35 -1.24
N GLN A 108 -2.63 9.26 -1.14
CA GLN A 108 -1.64 8.88 -2.13
C GLN A 108 -2.18 7.76 -3.02
N ASN A 109 -1.84 7.79 -4.31
CA ASN A 109 -2.14 6.70 -5.22
C ASN A 109 -1.09 5.57 -5.06
N GLY A 110 -1.53 4.42 -4.58
CA GLY A 110 -0.66 3.27 -4.32
C GLY A 110 -0.07 2.61 -5.55
N LEU A 111 -0.76 2.67 -6.70
CA LEU A 111 -0.17 2.15 -7.95
C LEU A 111 1.06 2.96 -8.35
N ASN A 112 1.06 4.28 -8.12
CA ASN A 112 2.25 5.10 -8.35
C ASN A 112 3.41 4.69 -7.44
N TYR A 113 3.13 4.30 -6.19
CA TYR A 113 4.16 3.81 -5.28
C TYR A 113 4.79 2.51 -5.81
N LEU A 114 4.00 1.57 -6.32
CA LEU A 114 4.51 0.34 -6.94
C LEU A 114 5.31 0.63 -8.22
N ALA A 115 4.82 1.53 -9.07
CA ALA A 115 5.52 1.94 -10.29
C ALA A 115 6.89 2.57 -9.98
N GLU A 116 6.96 3.44 -8.96
CA GLU A 116 8.22 4.02 -8.46
C GLU A 116 9.19 2.97 -7.90
N LEU A 117 8.68 1.84 -7.38
CA LEU A 117 9.49 0.68 -6.98
C LEU A 117 9.94 -0.17 -8.19
N GLY A 118 9.47 0.13 -9.40
CA GLY A 118 9.86 -0.53 -10.64
C GLY A 118 8.86 -1.57 -11.15
N TYR A 119 7.73 -1.77 -10.48
CA TYR A 119 6.73 -2.74 -10.90
C TYR A 119 5.91 -2.24 -12.08
N LYS A 120 5.64 -3.13 -13.04
CA LYS A 120 4.60 -2.92 -14.04
C LYS A 120 3.22 -3.01 -13.39
N ILE A 121 2.45 -1.94 -13.48
CA ILE A 121 1.16 -1.78 -12.77
C ILE A 121 -0.05 -1.92 -13.69
N GLU A 122 0.15 -2.00 -15.00
CA GLU A 122 -0.91 -2.19 -15.99
C GLU A 122 -1.80 -3.40 -15.66
N PRO A 123 -1.25 -4.55 -15.20
CA PRO A 123 -2.07 -5.70 -14.82
C PRO A 123 -2.99 -5.45 -13.63
N LEU A 124 -2.79 -4.37 -12.85
CA LEU A 124 -3.58 -4.04 -11.67
C LEU A 124 -4.70 -3.04 -11.95
N GLN A 125 -4.63 -2.32 -13.07
CA GLN A 125 -5.59 -1.27 -13.36
C GLN A 125 -6.97 -1.86 -13.61
N PRO A 126 -8.04 -1.24 -13.08
CA PRO A 126 -9.40 -1.63 -13.44
C PRO A 126 -9.65 -1.37 -14.93
N ASN A 127 -10.46 -2.24 -15.55
CA ASN A 127 -10.82 -2.17 -16.97
C ASN A 127 -11.71 -0.96 -17.29
#